data_AF-A0A5J4VCN1-F1
#
_entry.id   AF-A0A5J4VCN1-F1
#
_cell.length_a   1.000
_cell.length_b   1.000
_cell.length_c   1.000
_cell.angle_alpha   90.00
_cell.angle_beta   90.00
_cell.angle_gamma   90.00
#
_symmetry.space_group_name_H-M   'P 1'
#
loop_
_entity.id
_entity.type
_entity.pdbx_description
1 polymer ?
#
loop_
_entity_poly.entity_id
_entity_poly.type
_entity_poly.pdbx_seq_one_letter_code
_entity_poly.pdbx_strand_id
1 'polypeptide(L)'
;MQRKQIADIQDQVVENLPFDKFLQNEISKDADGWVPILTLLKFPKLASFTMDPQTVALALTYSKTLMLSEDRQSVRLKRDMHITQNVDQRRIYVQDFPISTSKEEIKVFFEQFGKIKSILLLKDLYSRWLCKGDL
;
A
#
# COMPACT_ATOMS: atom_id res chain seq x y z
N MET A 1 13.59 15.34 7.87
CA MET A 1 12.70 14.29 8.43
C MET A 1 11.25 14.41 7.95
N GLN A 2 10.59 15.58 8.02
CA GLN A 2 9.15 15.72 7.73
C GLN A 2 8.69 15.31 6.31
N ARG A 3 9.50 15.54 5.26
CA ARG A 3 9.12 15.19 3.88
C ARG A 3 8.92 13.69 3.64
N LYS A 4 9.72 12.85 4.31
CA LYS A 4 9.62 11.38 4.15
C LYS A 4 8.31 10.87 4.74
N GLN A 5 7.96 11.34 5.93
CA GLN A 5 6.71 11.00 6.60
C GLN A 5 5.48 11.43 5.78
N ILE A 6 5.50 12.62 5.17
CA ILE A 6 4.42 13.09 4.28
C ILE A 6 4.27 12.16 3.07
N ALA A 7 5.38 11.78 2.44
CA ALA A 7 5.37 10.87 1.29
C ALA A 7 4.84 9.48 1.70
N ASP A 8 5.27 8.96 2.84
CA ASP A 8 4.82 7.66 3.36
C ASP A 8 3.30 7.65 3.65
N ILE A 9 2.76 8.75 4.22
CA ILE A 9 1.32 8.95 4.44
C ILE A 9 0.58 8.95 3.09
N GLN A 10 1.07 9.74 2.14
CA GLN A 10 0.43 9.88 0.84
C GLN A 10 0.42 8.56 0.07
N ASP A 11 1.55 7.85 0.03
CA ASP A 11 1.68 6.55 -0.64
C ASP A 11 0.75 5.53 0.00
N GLN A 12 0.68 5.47 1.33
CA GLN A 12 -0.18 4.53 2.03
C GLN A 12 -1.67 4.75 1.73
N VAL A 13 -2.12 6.00 1.65
CA VAL A 13 -3.53 6.31 1.32
C VAL A 13 -3.83 6.03 -0.15
N VAL A 14 -2.96 6.46 -1.08
CA VAL A 14 -3.14 6.26 -2.53
C VAL A 14 -3.15 4.76 -2.88
N GLU A 15 -2.33 3.95 -2.22
CA GLU A 15 -2.30 2.51 -2.45
C GLU A 15 -3.53 1.78 -1.91
N ASN A 16 -4.06 2.18 -0.75
CA ASN A 16 -5.16 1.45 -0.13
C ASN A 16 -6.54 1.87 -0.66
N LEU A 17 -6.78 3.17 -0.89
CA LEU A 17 -8.09 3.69 -1.30
C LEU A 17 -8.76 2.91 -2.45
N PRO A 18 -8.04 2.56 -3.53
CA PRO A 18 -8.66 1.90 -4.67
C PRO A 18 -8.79 0.37 -4.53
N PHE A 19 -8.01 -0.28 -3.67
CA PHE A 19 -7.93 -1.75 -3.62
C PHE A 19 -8.45 -2.37 -2.32
N ASP A 20 -8.56 -1.59 -1.25
CA ASP A 20 -9.01 -2.09 0.05
C ASP A 20 -10.53 -2.28 0.06
N LYS A 21 -10.99 -3.49 0.40
CA LYS A 21 -12.42 -3.84 0.40
C LYS A 21 -13.24 -2.98 1.36
N PHE A 22 -12.66 -2.63 2.51
CA PHE A 22 -13.35 -1.79 3.49
C PHE A 22 -13.50 -0.36 2.94
N LEU A 23 -12.45 0.21 2.35
CA LEU A 23 -12.52 1.54 1.73
C LEU A 23 -13.45 1.56 0.53
N GLN A 24 -13.46 0.54 -0.33
CA GLN A 24 -14.42 0.45 -1.43
C GLN A 24 -15.87 0.45 -0.94
N ASN A 25 -16.14 -0.23 0.18
CA ASN A 25 -17.46 -0.24 0.79
C ASN A 25 -17.83 1.14 1.36
N GLU A 26 -16.89 1.85 1.99
CA GLU A 26 -17.12 3.23 2.46
C GLU A 26 -17.34 4.20 1.29
N ILE A 27 -16.55 4.11 0.22
CA ILE A 27 -16.71 4.91 -1.00
C ILE A 27 -18.10 4.67 -1.62
N SER A 28 -18.60 3.44 -1.58
CA SER A 28 -19.90 3.09 -2.15
C SER A 28 -21.10 3.63 -1.36
N LYS A 29 -20.90 4.06 -0.10
CA LYS A 29 -21.96 4.68 0.71
C LYS A 29 -22.24 6.12 0.31
N ASP A 30 -21.26 6.80 -0.26
CA ASP A 30 -21.35 8.20 -0.68
C ASP A 30 -21.45 8.29 -2.20
N ALA A 31 -22.42 9.05 -2.71
CA ALA A 31 -22.64 9.17 -4.16
C ALA A 31 -21.46 9.80 -4.91
N ASP A 32 -20.65 10.60 -4.21
CA ASP A 32 -19.47 11.29 -4.73
C ASP A 32 -18.15 10.61 -4.36
N GLY A 33 -18.21 9.51 -3.60
CA GLY A 33 -17.08 8.68 -3.23
C GLY A 33 -16.16 9.29 -2.16
N TRP A 34 -16.69 10.14 -1.29
CA TRP A 34 -15.93 10.75 -0.20
C TRP A 34 -15.68 9.78 0.96
N VAL A 35 -14.44 9.78 1.47
CA VAL A 35 -14.05 9.00 2.64
C VAL A 35 -13.54 9.94 3.75
N PRO A 36 -14.11 9.89 4.96
CA PRO A 36 -13.63 10.68 6.08
C PRO A 36 -12.19 10.34 6.46
N ILE A 37 -11.37 11.35 6.77
CA ILE A 37 -9.98 11.15 7.24
C ILE A 37 -9.94 10.33 8.54
N LEU A 38 -10.96 10.48 9.40
CA LEU A 38 -11.10 9.68 10.61
C LEU A 38 -11.19 8.18 10.32
N THR A 39 -11.79 7.80 9.19
CA THR A 39 -11.86 6.40 8.74
C THR A 39 -10.49 5.89 8.31
N LEU A 40 -9.65 6.74 7.72
CA LEU A 40 -8.28 6.40 7.35
C LEU A 40 -7.37 6.21 8.57
N LEU A 41 -7.59 6.95 9.65
CA LEU A 41 -6.82 6.79 10.89
C LEU A 41 -7.06 5.45 11.61
N LYS A 42 -8.12 4.71 11.26
CA LYS A 42 -8.36 3.35 11.77
C LYS A 42 -7.33 2.33 11.27
N PHE A 43 -6.58 2.66 10.20
CA PHE A 43 -5.58 1.75 9.64
C PHE A 43 -4.30 1.77 10.48
N PRO A 44 -3.86 0.62 11.03
CA PRO A 44 -2.71 0.57 11.94
C PRO A 44 -1.41 1.10 11.32
N LYS A 45 -1.23 0.88 10.01
CA LYS A 45 -0.04 1.34 9.30
C LYS A 45 -0.03 2.86 9.14
N LEU A 46 -1.17 3.48 8.84
CA LEU A 46 -1.28 4.94 8.78
C LEU A 46 -1.10 5.56 10.17
N ALA A 47 -1.70 4.91 11.17
CA ALA A 47 -1.62 5.30 12.58
C ALA A 47 -0.18 5.35 13.12
N SER A 48 0.69 4.47 12.60
CA SER A 48 2.12 4.47 12.95
C SER A 48 2.87 5.73 12.49
N PHE A 49 2.37 6.41 11.46
CA PHE A 49 2.98 7.64 10.94
C PHE A 49 2.39 8.90 11.57
N THR A 50 1.08 8.95 11.79
CA THR A 50 0.40 10.09 12.43
C THR A 50 -0.97 9.69 12.97
N MET A 51 -1.39 10.35 14.04
CA MET A 51 -2.74 10.24 14.62
C MET A 51 -3.54 11.55 14.53
N ASP A 52 -2.93 12.60 13.98
CA ASP A 52 -3.56 13.90 13.83
C ASP A 52 -4.24 14.02 12.44
N PRO A 53 -5.57 14.25 12.38
CA PRO A 53 -6.29 14.45 11.13
C PRO A 53 -5.76 15.63 10.30
N GLN A 54 -5.29 16.71 10.94
CA GLN A 54 -4.82 17.90 10.24
C GLN A 54 -3.51 17.62 9.48
N THR A 55 -2.61 16.87 10.11
CA THR A 55 -1.38 16.41 9.48
C THR A 55 -1.67 15.52 8.26
N VAL A 56 -2.68 14.65 8.33
CA VAL A 56 -3.11 13.83 7.18
C VAL A 56 -3.67 14.72 6.07
N ALA A 57 -4.57 15.66 6.38
CA ALA A 57 -5.11 16.60 5.39
C ALA A 57 -4.01 17.42 4.70
N LEU A 58 -3.03 17.93 5.46
CA LEU A 58 -1.90 18.67 4.92
C LEU A 58 -1.02 17.79 4.01
N ALA A 59 -0.76 16.54 4.41
CA ALA A 59 0.01 15.60 3.60
C ALA A 59 -0.69 15.29 2.25
N LEU A 60 -2.02 15.20 2.26
CA LEU A 60 -2.81 14.88 1.08
C LEU A 60 -3.07 16.08 0.16
N THR A 61 -2.88 17.32 0.64
CA THR A 61 -3.18 18.56 -0.11
C THR A 61 -2.39 18.64 -1.43
N TYR A 62 -1.14 18.20 -1.44
CA TYR A 62 -0.27 18.26 -2.61
C TYR A 62 -0.29 16.98 -3.45
N SER A 63 -1.25 16.07 -3.19
CA SER A 63 -1.35 14.81 -3.92
C SER A 63 -1.83 15.03 -5.36
N LYS A 64 -1.14 14.39 -6.30
CA LYS A 64 -1.57 14.37 -7.71
C LYS A 64 -2.82 13.51 -7.91
N THR A 65 -3.02 12.49 -7.08
CA THR A 65 -4.02 11.43 -7.24
C THR A 65 -5.30 11.66 -6.44
N LEU A 66 -5.19 12.37 -5.32
CA LEU A 66 -6.29 12.55 -4.35
C LEU A 66 -6.78 13.99 -4.34
N MET A 67 -8.02 14.18 -3.91
CA MET A 67 -8.65 15.47 -3.71
C MET A 67 -9.28 15.52 -2.31
N LEU A 68 -9.07 16.65 -1.63
CA LEU A 68 -9.69 16.92 -0.33
C LEU A 68 -10.99 17.68 -0.52
N SER A 69 -11.90 17.52 0.43
CA SER A 69 -13.11 18.32 0.55
C SER A 69 -12.77 19.74 0.99
N GLU A 70 -13.70 20.69 0.79
CA GLU A 70 -13.50 22.10 1.15
C GLU A 70 -13.22 22.29 2.64
N ASP A 71 -13.89 21.51 3.49
CA ASP A 71 -13.71 21.45 4.94
C ASP A 71 -12.45 20.66 5.38
N ARG A 72 -11.72 20.05 4.43
CA ARG A 72 -10.53 19.22 4.65
C ARG A 72 -10.74 18.03 5.59
N GLN A 73 -11.98 17.55 5.74
CA GLN A 73 -12.30 16.41 6.61
C GLN A 73 -12.41 15.09 5.85
N SER A 74 -12.59 15.15 4.53
CA SER A 74 -12.79 13.99 3.68
C SER A 74 -11.84 14.01 2.47
N VAL A 75 -11.55 12.83 1.95
CA VAL A 75 -10.71 12.64 0.77
C VAL A 75 -11.40 11.72 -0.23
N ARG A 76 -11.16 11.95 -1.52
CA ARG A 76 -11.55 11.06 -2.61
C ARG A 76 -10.47 10.98 -3.68
N LEU A 77 -10.59 9.97 -4.55
CA LEU A 77 -9.80 9.90 -5.78
C LEU A 77 -10.28 10.94 -6.79
N LYS A 78 -9.35 11.52 -7.57
CA LYS A 78 -9.73 12.36 -8.70
C LYS A 78 -10.44 11.52 -9.76
N ARG A 79 -11.54 12.04 -10.33
CA ARG A 79 -12.40 11.32 -11.28
C ARG A 79 -11.65 10.83 -12.54
N ASP A 80 -10.58 11.51 -12.93
CA ASP A 80 -9.80 11.18 -14.14
C ASP A 80 -8.80 10.03 -13.93
N MET A 81 -8.65 9.50 -12.70
CA MET A 81 -7.71 8.43 -12.42
C MET A 81 -8.32 7.06 -12.68
N HIS A 82 -7.95 6.46 -13.82
CA HIS A 82 -8.15 5.04 -14.06
C HIS A 82 -7.21 4.23 -13.16
N ILE A 83 -7.76 3.61 -12.12
CA ILE A 83 -7.06 2.60 -11.33
C ILE A 83 -6.85 1.40 -12.25
N THR A 84 -5.64 1.23 -12.76
CA THR A 84 -5.29 0.05 -13.55
C THR A 84 -5.27 -1.16 -12.62
N GLN A 85 -6.28 -2.02 -12.75
CA GLN A 85 -6.41 -3.29 -12.01
C GLN A 85 -5.41 -4.36 -12.45
N ASN A 86 -4.57 -4.09 -13.46
CA ASN A 86 -3.68 -5.08 -14.06
C ASN A 86 -2.40 -5.31 -13.22
N VAL A 87 -2.59 -5.61 -11.93
CA VAL A 87 -1.52 -5.95 -10.99
C VAL A 87 -0.80 -7.22 -11.46
N ASP A 88 -1.52 -8.16 -12.07
CA ASP A 88 -0.98 -9.46 -12.49
C ASP A 88 0.06 -9.34 -13.61
N GLN A 89 -0.09 -8.39 -14.53
CA GLN A 89 0.92 -8.14 -15.58
C GLN A 89 2.27 -7.64 -15.02
N ARG A 90 2.28 -7.13 -13.79
CA ARG A 90 3.49 -6.59 -13.11
C ARG A 90 3.95 -7.48 -11.96
N ARG A 91 3.35 -8.67 -11.81
CA ARG A 91 3.70 -9.63 -10.77
C ARG A 91 4.59 -10.70 -11.39
N ILE A 92 5.76 -10.89 -10.79
CA ILE A 92 6.66 -11.99 -11.12
C ILE A 92 6.64 -13.00 -9.97
N TYR A 93 6.83 -14.26 -10.31
CA TYR A 93 7.02 -15.33 -9.35
C TYR A 93 8.45 -15.84 -9.47
N VAL A 94 9.14 -15.91 -8.34
CA VAL A 94 10.55 -16.30 -8.27
C VAL A 94 10.68 -17.35 -7.17
N GLN A 95 11.30 -18.47 -7.50
CA GLN A 95 11.53 -19.60 -6.60
C GLN A 95 13.02 -19.73 -6.24
N ASP A 96 13.36 -20.74 -5.44
CA ASP A 96 14.73 -21.13 -5.08
C ASP A 96 15.51 -20.15 -4.19
N PHE A 97 14.80 -19.40 -3.34
CA PHE A 97 15.44 -18.68 -2.23
C PHE A 97 15.67 -19.61 -1.03
N PRO A 98 16.81 -19.47 -0.32
CA PRO A 98 17.01 -20.11 0.97
C PRO A 98 15.87 -19.81 1.96
N ILE A 99 15.46 -20.78 2.77
CA ILE A 99 14.36 -20.63 3.76
C ILE A 99 14.66 -19.50 4.77
N SER A 100 15.95 -19.30 5.07
CA SER A 100 16.45 -18.25 5.95
C SER A 100 16.32 -16.84 5.38
N THR A 101 16.11 -16.70 4.05
CA THR A 101 16.07 -15.40 3.39
C THR A 101 14.93 -14.54 3.95
N SER A 102 15.27 -13.30 4.27
CA SER A 102 14.35 -12.29 4.77
C SER A 102 13.68 -11.51 3.64
N LYS A 103 12.55 -10.87 3.94
CA LYS A 103 11.84 -10.03 2.96
C LYS A 103 12.68 -8.81 2.57
N GLU A 104 13.47 -8.32 3.52
CA GLU A 104 14.38 -7.19 3.39
C GLU A 104 15.54 -7.52 2.42
N GLU A 105 16.14 -8.70 2.53
CA GLU A 105 17.16 -9.18 1.58
C GLU A 105 16.62 -9.26 0.15
N ILE A 106 15.44 -9.85 -0.03
CA ILE A 106 14.77 -9.92 -1.34
C ILE A 106 14.52 -8.52 -1.88
N LYS A 107 14.03 -7.61 -1.03
CA LYS A 107 13.78 -6.22 -1.42
C LYS A 107 15.05 -5.55 -1.92
N VAL A 108 16.14 -5.60 -1.15
CA VAL A 108 17.43 -5.00 -1.51
C VAL A 108 17.96 -5.61 -2.82
N PHE A 109 17.84 -6.92 -2.99
CA PHE A 109 18.30 -7.59 -4.21
C PHE A 109 17.52 -7.16 -5.46
N PHE A 110 16.20 -7.05 -5.38
CA PHE A 110 15.37 -6.72 -6.55
C PHE A 110 15.23 -5.22 -6.81
N GLU A 111 15.54 -4.35 -5.85
CA GLU A 111 15.44 -2.89 -6.00
C GLU A 111 16.33 -2.36 -7.13
N GLN A 112 17.42 -3.05 -7.46
CA GLN A 112 18.30 -2.70 -8.58
C GLN A 112 17.61 -2.84 -9.96
N PHE A 113 16.58 -3.69 -10.07
CA PHE A 113 15.86 -3.93 -11.32
C PHE A 113 14.61 -3.06 -11.48
N GLY A 114 14.23 -2.33 -10.42
CA GLY A 114 13.11 -1.39 -10.46
C GLY A 114 12.44 -1.21 -9.11
N LYS A 115 11.47 -0.28 -9.08
CA LYS A 115 10.69 -0.01 -7.86
C LYS A 115 9.77 -1.19 -7.57
N ILE A 116 10.01 -1.85 -6.44
CA ILE A 116 9.17 -2.94 -5.95
C ILE A 116 7.98 -2.36 -5.17
N LYS A 117 6.76 -2.71 -5.56
CA LYS A 117 5.54 -2.28 -4.86
C LYS A 117 5.22 -3.16 -3.65
N SER A 118 5.24 -4.48 -3.83
CA SER A 118 4.94 -5.43 -2.76
C SER A 118 5.71 -6.74 -2.94
N ILE A 119 6.03 -7.38 -1.83
CA ILE A 119 6.68 -8.70 -1.78
C ILE A 119 5.81 -9.59 -0.90
N LEU A 120 5.43 -10.75 -1.45
CA LEU A 120 4.77 -11.83 -0.74
C LEU A 120 5.78 -12.98 -0.64
N LEU A 121 6.30 -13.20 0.57
CA LEU A 121 7.21 -14.30 0.84
C LEU A 121 6.40 -15.52 1.27
N LEU A 122 6.31 -16.51 0.38
CA LEU A 122 5.70 -17.79 0.69
C LEU A 122 6.78 -18.70 1.24
N LYS A 123 6.68 -19.05 2.53
CA LYS A 123 7.54 -20.07 3.15
C LYS A 123 6.75 -21.36 3.21
N ASP A 124 7.23 -22.39 2.54
CA ASP A 124 6.71 -23.72 2.77
C ASP A 124 7.24 -24.22 4.13
N LEU A 125 6.33 -24.38 5.08
CA LEU A 125 6.65 -24.80 6.44
C LEU A 125 6.79 -26.34 6.54
N TYR A 126 6.45 -27.08 5.47
CA TYR A 126 6.41 -28.54 5.43
C TYR A 126 7.59 -29.16 4.68
N SER A 127 8.41 -28.40 3.94
CA SER A 127 9.59 -28.92 3.20
C SER A 127 10.77 -29.35 4.08
N ARG A 128 10.55 -29.60 5.37
CA ARG A 128 11.57 -30.23 6.24
C ARG A 128 11.93 -31.66 5.79
N TRP A 129 11.21 -32.25 4.82
CA TRP A 129 11.31 -33.67 4.45
C TRP A 129 11.27 -34.03 2.95
N LEU A 130 11.42 -33.08 2.02
CA LEU A 130 11.59 -33.39 0.58
C LEU A 130 12.59 -32.37 0.00
N CYS A 131 13.79 -32.70 -0.51
CA CYS A 131 14.37 -33.95 -0.96
C CYS A 131 15.85 -34.00 -0.53
N LYS A 132 16.31 -35.11 0.06
CA LYS A 132 17.73 -35.46 -0.03
C LYS A 132 17.97 -36.01 -1.43
N GLY A 133 18.53 -35.18 -2.31
CA GLY A 133 19.23 -35.69 -3.47
C GLY A 133 20.58 -36.19 -2.99
N ASP A 134 20.71 -37.50 -2.82
CA ASP A 134 22.02 -38.14 -2.74
C ASP A 134 22.68 -38.03 -4.13
N LEU A 135 23.84 -37.37 -4.18
CA LEU A 135 24.83 -37.47 -5.26
C LEU A 135 26.07 -38.14 -4.71
#